data_AF-A0A517U194-F1
#
_entry.id   AF-A0A517U194-F1
#
_cell.length_a   1.000
_cell.length_b   1.000
_cell.length_c   1.000
_cell.angle_alpha   90.00
_cell.angle_beta   90.00
_cell.angle_gamma   90.00
#
_symmetry.space_group_name_H-M   'P 1'
#
loop_
_entity.id
_entity.type
_entity.pdbx_description
1 polymer ?
#
loop_
_entity_poly.entity_id
_entity_poly.type
_entity_poly.pdbx_seq_one_letter_code
_entity_poly.pdbx_strand_id
1 'polypeptide(L)'
;MGLGCAMSEASSLRRRAAYGLAAGVAAAGATTDANGAVFYSGLQEIAIGQGFKQNLQINDDEYNDLVLRNYVFSNGNYQGGTVPFAPGAVAGFSMNGLNYASALNAGDVIDQSTLGGFAFSLALGTANPNAQFKNADNKYIGFAFPIGPTDLYYAWVRVSINNAAGTFIVHDWAWENETGVPIVAGAGGLGDFDVNAVVDGNDFLVWQRNYADPNGVPPGTGYDGADLADWKTAFGNGAPAVAAVAAVPEPGALGLLAAGASGVELLRRRRTSRRTS
;
A
#
# COMPACT_ATOMS: atom_id res chain seq x y z
N MET A 1 -33.84 57.29 -46.30
CA MET A 1 -35.17 56.72 -45.99
C MET A 1 -34.91 55.38 -45.31
N GLY A 2 -35.26 55.03 -44.07
CA GLY A 2 -35.84 55.62 -42.85
C GLY A 2 -35.69 54.50 -41.78
N LEU A 3 -35.09 54.74 -40.61
CA LEU A 3 -35.72 54.97 -39.29
C LEU A 3 -36.74 53.90 -38.80
N GLY A 4 -36.45 53.33 -37.62
CA GLY A 4 -37.32 52.54 -36.73
C GLY A 4 -36.56 51.35 -36.11
N CYS A 5 -35.95 51.37 -34.92
CA CYS A 5 -36.39 51.75 -33.57
C CYS A 5 -37.60 50.94 -33.07
N ALA A 6 -37.36 49.86 -32.32
CA ALA A 6 -37.98 49.59 -31.02
C ALA A 6 -37.45 48.28 -30.40
N MET A 7 -36.87 48.41 -29.20
CA MET A 7 -36.67 47.35 -28.21
C MET A 7 -38.02 46.89 -27.64
N SER A 8 -38.15 45.59 -27.33
CA SER A 8 -38.87 45.04 -26.17
C SER A 8 -38.45 43.57 -26.05
N GLU A 9 -37.57 43.26 -25.08
CA GLU A 9 -37.82 42.35 -23.94
C GLU A 9 -38.07 40.87 -24.34
N ALA A 10 -37.53 39.83 -23.72
CA ALA A 10 -36.59 39.63 -22.64
C ALA A 10 -36.29 38.12 -22.64
N SER A 11 -35.03 37.71 -22.43
CA SER A 11 -34.63 36.63 -21.50
C SER A 11 -33.35 35.89 -21.93
N SER A 12 -32.42 35.85 -20.98
CA SER A 12 -31.40 34.83 -20.73
C SER A 12 -30.27 34.61 -21.75
N LEU A 13 -29.20 35.36 -21.51
CA LEU A 13 -27.91 34.85 -20.98
C LEU A 13 -27.00 33.95 -21.85
N ARG A 14 -25.79 34.50 -22.03
CA ARG A 14 -24.44 33.88 -22.16
C ARG A 14 -24.03 33.47 -23.59
N ARG A 15 -23.15 34.24 -24.27
CA ARG A 15 -21.67 34.36 -24.11
C ARG A 15 -21.00 32.99 -23.96
N ARG A 16 -19.90 32.63 -24.63
CA ARG A 16 -19.03 33.21 -25.67
C ARG A 16 -18.13 32.04 -26.10
N ALA A 17 -17.58 32.13 -27.30
CA ALA A 17 -16.56 31.25 -27.86
C ALA A 17 -15.32 31.08 -26.97
N ALA A 18 -14.55 30.01 -27.20
CA ALA A 18 -13.10 30.10 -27.43
C ALA A 18 -12.50 28.78 -27.94
N TYR A 19 -11.78 28.87 -29.05
CA TYR A 19 -10.77 27.92 -29.52
C TYR A 19 -9.43 28.20 -28.80
N GLY A 20 -8.62 27.16 -28.62
CA GLY A 20 -7.16 27.23 -28.87
C GLY A 20 -6.22 27.39 -27.66
N LEU A 21 -5.66 26.24 -27.26
CA LEU A 21 -4.26 25.95 -26.85
C LEU A 21 -3.52 26.79 -25.77
N ALA A 22 -2.97 26.01 -24.83
CA ALA A 22 -1.69 26.13 -24.11
C ALA A 22 -1.54 27.03 -22.86
N ALA A 23 -0.96 26.38 -21.84
CA ALA A 23 -0.23 26.87 -20.67
C ALA A 23 -0.98 27.63 -19.56
N GLY A 24 -0.82 27.19 -18.30
CA GLY A 24 -1.11 28.00 -17.12
C GLY A 24 -1.48 27.22 -15.86
N VAL A 25 -0.50 27.00 -15.00
CA VAL A 25 -0.62 26.53 -13.60
C VAL A 25 -1.54 27.44 -12.79
N ALA A 26 -2.43 26.87 -11.98
CA ALA A 26 -2.77 27.41 -10.66
C ALA A 26 -3.57 26.36 -9.86
N ALA A 27 -2.92 25.83 -8.83
CA ALA A 27 -3.57 25.19 -7.70
C ALA A 27 -4.74 26.06 -7.22
N ALA A 28 -5.93 25.47 -7.13
CA ALA A 28 -7.04 26.05 -6.41
C ALA A 28 -7.71 24.94 -5.59
N GLY A 29 -7.18 24.75 -4.38
CA GLY A 29 -7.92 24.13 -3.29
C GLY A 29 -8.00 22.61 -3.32
N ALA A 30 -6.88 21.91 -3.49
CA ALA A 30 -6.75 20.61 -2.86
C ALA A 30 -6.64 20.89 -1.35
N THR A 31 -7.75 20.76 -0.63
CA THR A 31 -7.69 20.34 0.76
C THR A 31 -6.78 19.12 0.79
N THR A 32 -5.83 19.10 1.72
CA THR A 32 -4.93 17.98 1.96
C THR A 32 -5.76 16.75 2.32
N ASP A 33 -6.23 16.02 1.32
CA ASP A 33 -6.66 14.65 1.47
C ASP A 33 -5.37 13.83 1.50
N ALA A 34 -4.84 13.67 2.71
CA ALA A 34 -3.74 12.76 3.00
C ALA A 34 -4.25 11.33 2.80
N ASN A 35 -4.23 10.82 1.56
CA ASN A 35 -4.37 9.39 1.26
C ASN A 35 -3.87 9.02 -0.15
N GLY A 36 -2.67 8.42 -0.21
CA GLY A 36 -2.27 7.34 -1.11
C GLY A 36 -2.12 7.61 -2.61
N ALA A 37 -0.88 7.58 -3.12
CA ALA A 37 -0.60 7.38 -4.54
C ALA A 37 0.19 6.07 -4.76
N VAL A 38 -0.30 4.97 -4.19
CA VAL A 38 0.24 3.64 -4.49
C VAL A 38 -0.15 3.25 -5.92
N PHE A 39 0.85 3.01 -6.76
CA PHE A 39 0.67 2.50 -8.12
C PHE A 39 0.79 0.98 -8.13
N TYR A 40 -0.23 0.32 -8.64
CA TYR A 40 -0.29 -1.14 -8.77
C TYR A 40 -0.13 -1.57 -10.22
N SER A 41 0.62 -2.64 -10.45
CA SER A 41 0.86 -3.15 -11.79
C SER A 41 -0.26 -4.00 -12.38
N GLY A 42 -1.26 -4.38 -11.59
CA GLY A 42 -2.18 -5.47 -11.97
C GLY A 42 -1.50 -6.84 -11.88
N LEU A 43 -2.25 -7.91 -12.13
CA LEU A 43 -1.69 -9.26 -12.25
C LEU A 43 -0.79 -9.40 -13.47
N GLN A 44 0.36 -10.03 -13.27
CA GLN A 44 1.45 -10.17 -14.24
C GLN A 44 1.77 -11.64 -14.54
N GLU A 45 1.90 -12.47 -13.50
CA GLU A 45 2.14 -13.93 -13.61
C GLU A 45 3.38 -14.30 -14.46
N ILE A 46 4.51 -13.67 -14.18
CA ILE A 46 5.75 -13.84 -14.93
C ILE A 46 6.59 -14.95 -14.31
N ALA A 47 6.72 -16.08 -15.03
CA ALA A 47 7.62 -17.15 -14.65
C ALA A 47 9.07 -16.85 -15.06
N ILE A 48 9.99 -16.83 -14.09
CA ILE A 48 11.43 -16.74 -14.35
C ILE A 48 11.99 -18.15 -14.48
N GLY A 49 12.24 -18.59 -15.72
CA GLY A 49 12.82 -19.91 -15.98
C GLY A 49 14.22 -20.07 -15.38
N GLN A 50 14.64 -21.32 -15.15
CA GLN A 50 16.00 -21.60 -14.68
C GLN A 50 17.06 -21.14 -15.70
N GLY A 51 18.13 -20.52 -15.20
CA GLY A 51 19.19 -19.90 -16.01
C GLY A 51 18.86 -18.49 -16.48
N PHE A 52 17.68 -17.96 -16.18
CA PHE A 52 17.23 -16.64 -16.62
C PHE A 52 17.13 -15.63 -15.47
N LYS A 53 16.98 -14.37 -15.88
CA LYS A 53 16.70 -13.23 -15.02
C LYS A 53 15.47 -12.50 -15.54
N GLN A 54 14.77 -11.83 -14.65
CA GLN A 54 13.73 -10.87 -14.96
C GLN A 54 14.20 -9.50 -14.49
N ASN A 55 14.16 -8.52 -15.38
CA ASN A 55 14.28 -7.13 -14.98
C ASN A 55 12.87 -6.55 -14.86
N LEU A 56 12.60 -5.81 -13.80
CA LEU A 56 11.32 -5.14 -13.56
C LEU A 56 11.55 -3.63 -13.59
N GLN A 57 10.68 -2.96 -14.32
CA GLN A 57 10.54 -1.51 -14.37
C GLN A 57 9.26 -1.19 -13.59
N ILE A 58 9.39 -0.47 -12.50
CA ILE A 58 8.33 -0.32 -11.50
C ILE A 58 7.56 0.97 -11.74
N ASN A 59 8.26 2.00 -12.21
CA ASN A 59 7.75 3.33 -12.51
C ASN A 59 7.74 3.67 -14.02
N ASP A 60 7.98 2.68 -14.89
CA ASP A 60 8.04 2.83 -16.35
C ASP A 60 9.00 3.92 -16.88
N ASP A 61 10.13 4.14 -16.21
CA ASP A 61 11.12 5.17 -16.57
C ASP A 61 12.24 4.69 -17.51
N GLU A 62 12.07 3.50 -18.12
CA GLU A 62 13.05 2.78 -18.94
C GLU A 62 14.28 2.23 -18.19
N TYR A 63 14.41 2.46 -16.88
CA TYR A 63 15.44 1.85 -16.04
C TYR A 63 14.90 0.61 -15.31
N ASN A 64 15.82 -0.28 -14.91
CA ASN A 64 15.43 -1.48 -14.17
C ASN A 64 15.61 -1.22 -12.67
N ASP A 65 14.51 -1.20 -11.93
CA ASP A 65 14.50 -0.94 -10.49
C ASP A 65 14.82 -2.21 -9.69
N LEU A 66 14.37 -3.36 -10.19
CA LEU A 66 14.61 -4.66 -9.56
C LEU A 66 15.01 -5.69 -10.61
N VAL A 67 16.08 -6.44 -10.32
CA VAL A 67 16.50 -7.57 -11.15
C VAL A 67 16.46 -8.83 -10.33
N LEU A 68 15.56 -9.74 -10.70
CA LEU A 68 15.37 -11.05 -10.08
C LEU A 68 16.04 -12.13 -10.93
N ARG A 69 16.64 -13.13 -10.28
CA ARG A 69 17.44 -14.18 -10.93
C ARG A 69 16.97 -15.54 -10.46
N ASN A 70 16.82 -16.47 -11.39
CA ASN A 70 16.57 -17.89 -11.11
C ASN A 70 17.66 -18.71 -11.81
N TYR A 71 18.75 -18.99 -11.12
CA TYR A 71 19.92 -19.68 -11.69
C TYR A 71 20.09 -21.07 -11.10
N VAL A 72 20.99 -21.84 -11.72
CA VAL A 72 21.43 -23.13 -11.23
C VAL A 72 22.93 -23.07 -11.01
N PHE A 73 23.35 -23.24 -9.76
CA PHE A 73 24.75 -23.33 -9.38
C PHE A 73 25.12 -24.80 -9.09
N SER A 74 26.41 -25.07 -8.92
CA SER A 74 26.91 -26.42 -8.63
C SER A 74 26.35 -26.99 -7.31
N ASN A 75 25.93 -26.13 -6.39
CA ASN A 75 25.36 -26.49 -5.08
C ASN A 75 23.82 -26.40 -5.04
N GLY A 76 23.16 -26.23 -6.18
CA GLY A 76 21.70 -26.26 -6.31
C GLY A 76 21.11 -25.03 -6.96
N ASN A 77 19.79 -24.94 -6.92
CA ASN A 77 19.04 -23.82 -7.48
C ASN A 77 19.27 -22.56 -6.65
N TYR A 78 19.47 -21.44 -7.33
CA TYR A 78 19.67 -20.13 -6.74
C TYR A 78 18.54 -19.19 -7.14
N GLN A 79 17.90 -18.57 -6.17
CA GLN A 79 17.07 -17.39 -6.39
C GLN A 79 17.62 -16.21 -5.60
N GLY A 80 17.64 -15.05 -6.22
CA GLY A 80 18.13 -13.81 -5.61
C GLY A 80 17.88 -12.62 -6.50
N GLY A 81 18.41 -11.47 -6.11
CA GLY A 81 18.18 -10.26 -6.86
C GLY A 81 19.12 -9.11 -6.53
N THR A 82 18.92 -8.03 -7.27
CA THR A 82 19.61 -6.76 -7.06
C THR A 82 18.67 -5.59 -7.31
N VAL A 83 18.73 -4.57 -6.46
CA VAL A 83 18.28 -3.21 -6.75
C VAL A 83 19.46 -2.46 -7.38
N PRO A 84 19.46 -2.14 -8.69
CA PRO A 84 20.69 -1.75 -9.40
C PRO A 84 21.23 -0.36 -9.07
N PHE A 85 20.39 0.59 -8.66
CA PHE A 85 20.76 1.99 -8.49
C PHE A 85 20.78 2.40 -7.02
N ALA A 86 21.86 3.04 -6.60
CA ALA A 86 21.99 3.60 -5.25
C ALA A 86 21.15 4.89 -5.12
N PRO A 87 20.54 5.17 -3.95
CA PRO A 87 20.63 4.43 -2.68
C PRO A 87 19.67 3.23 -2.52
N GLY A 88 19.12 2.69 -3.60
CA GLY A 88 18.17 1.57 -3.56
C GLY A 88 18.69 0.31 -2.86
N ALA A 89 17.78 -0.37 -2.16
CA ALA A 89 18.08 -1.52 -1.33
C ALA A 89 16.85 -2.41 -1.14
N VAL A 90 17.06 -3.68 -0.74
CA VAL A 90 15.97 -4.60 -0.41
C VAL A 90 15.59 -4.50 1.06
N ALA A 91 14.31 -4.65 1.39
CA ALA A 91 13.87 -4.93 2.75
C ALA A 91 14.40 -6.31 3.16
N GLY A 92 15.24 -6.36 4.18
CA GLY A 92 16.06 -7.53 4.41
C GLY A 92 16.99 -7.42 5.60
N PHE A 93 17.87 -8.41 5.71
CA PHE A 93 18.82 -8.53 6.81
C PHE A 93 20.14 -9.11 6.32
N SER A 94 21.20 -8.81 7.06
CA SER A 94 22.54 -9.37 6.81
C SER A 94 22.86 -10.42 7.85
N MET A 95 23.30 -11.61 7.42
CA MET A 95 23.72 -12.68 8.30
C MET A 95 24.95 -13.37 7.73
N ASN A 96 26.00 -13.52 8.53
CA ASN A 96 27.27 -14.14 8.11
C ASN A 96 27.88 -13.53 6.83
N GLY A 97 27.78 -12.21 6.67
CA GLY A 97 28.32 -11.50 5.51
C GLY A 97 27.50 -11.63 4.22
N LEU A 98 26.32 -12.26 4.28
CA LEU A 98 25.37 -12.36 3.18
C LEU A 98 24.13 -11.52 3.46
N ASN A 99 23.60 -10.87 2.43
CA ASN A 99 22.34 -10.14 2.50
C ASN A 99 21.20 -11.03 2.02
N TYR A 100 20.10 -11.00 2.76
CA TYR A 100 18.89 -11.75 2.47
C TYR A 100 17.73 -10.78 2.36
N ALA A 101 16.81 -11.02 1.42
CA ALA A 101 15.51 -10.38 1.49
C ALA A 101 14.66 -11.06 2.57
N SER A 102 13.88 -10.26 3.28
CA SER A 102 12.86 -10.78 4.21
C SER A 102 11.66 -11.29 3.41
N ALA A 103 11.12 -12.45 3.77
CA ALA A 103 9.87 -12.97 3.21
C ALA A 103 8.69 -12.32 3.91
N LEU A 104 8.28 -11.16 3.41
CA LEU A 104 7.23 -10.35 3.99
C LEU A 104 5.84 -10.96 3.73
N ASN A 105 4.94 -10.74 4.67
CA ASN A 105 3.51 -11.02 4.54
C ASN A 105 2.76 -9.75 4.15
N ALA A 106 1.53 -9.91 3.67
CA ALA A 106 0.64 -8.76 3.53
C ALA A 106 0.48 -8.06 4.89
N GLY A 107 0.53 -6.74 4.90
CA GLY A 107 0.47 -5.93 6.12
C GLY A 107 1.83 -5.55 6.73
N ASP A 108 2.94 -6.18 6.29
CA ASP A 108 4.27 -5.79 6.76
C ASP A 108 4.69 -4.44 6.16
N VAL A 109 5.15 -3.51 6.99
CA VAL A 109 5.59 -2.18 6.55
C VAL A 109 6.98 -2.26 5.91
N ILE A 110 7.17 -1.55 4.80
CA ILE A 110 8.44 -1.38 4.09
C ILE A 110 8.82 0.10 4.16
N ASP A 111 9.90 0.38 4.89
CA ASP A 111 10.47 1.71 5.06
C ASP A 111 12.00 1.66 5.18
N GLN A 112 12.63 2.82 5.39
CA GLN A 112 14.09 2.95 5.54
C GLN A 112 14.69 2.03 6.60
N SER A 113 13.96 1.71 7.67
CA SER A 113 14.43 0.86 8.78
C SER A 113 14.47 -0.62 8.41
N THR A 114 13.70 -1.02 7.40
CA THR A 114 13.67 -2.39 6.88
C THR A 114 14.74 -2.67 5.84
N LEU A 115 15.31 -1.62 5.24
CA LEU A 115 16.25 -1.75 4.13
C LEU A 115 17.62 -2.28 4.58
N GLY A 116 18.17 -3.18 3.77
CA GLY A 116 19.48 -3.78 3.95
C GLY A 116 20.37 -3.56 2.74
N GLY A 117 20.79 -4.66 2.10
CA GLY A 117 21.70 -4.61 0.95
C GLY A 117 21.00 -4.40 -0.40
N PHE A 118 21.71 -3.82 -1.36
CA PHE A 118 21.24 -3.70 -2.75
C PHE A 118 21.24 -5.05 -3.49
N ALA A 119 22.19 -5.95 -3.18
CA ALA A 119 22.24 -7.32 -3.68
C ALA A 119 21.84 -8.30 -2.59
N PHE A 120 20.98 -9.27 -2.91
CA PHE A 120 20.37 -10.13 -1.91
C PHE A 120 20.10 -11.56 -2.40
N SER A 121 20.10 -12.49 -1.46
CA SER A 121 19.67 -13.87 -1.68
C SER A 121 18.21 -14.06 -1.28
N LEU A 122 17.47 -14.82 -2.09
CA LEU A 122 16.14 -15.32 -1.75
C LEU A 122 16.21 -16.77 -1.30
N ALA A 123 16.96 -17.63 -2.01
CA ALA A 123 17.19 -19.03 -1.66
C ALA A 123 18.42 -19.63 -2.37
N LEU A 124 19.13 -20.53 -1.68
CA LEU A 124 20.19 -21.40 -2.23
C LEU A 124 20.34 -22.66 -1.37
N GLY A 125 19.28 -23.48 -1.30
CA GLY A 125 19.28 -24.74 -0.57
C GLY A 125 19.91 -24.67 0.83
N THR A 126 20.90 -25.54 1.07
CA THR A 126 21.66 -25.61 2.33
C THR A 126 22.79 -24.59 2.43
N ALA A 127 23.26 -24.05 1.30
CA ALA A 127 24.35 -23.06 1.30
C ALA A 127 23.90 -21.70 1.86
N ASN A 128 22.61 -21.38 1.71
CA ASN A 128 21.99 -20.19 2.30
C ASN A 128 20.95 -20.62 3.35
N PRO A 129 21.38 -21.07 4.54
CA PRO A 129 20.48 -21.65 5.53
C PRO A 129 19.45 -20.63 6.06
N ASN A 130 19.80 -19.34 6.10
CA ASN A 130 18.96 -18.26 6.60
C ASN A 130 17.95 -17.70 5.58
N ALA A 131 18.01 -18.17 4.32
CA ALA A 131 17.09 -17.75 3.28
C ALA A 131 15.63 -18.05 3.66
N GLN A 132 14.76 -17.05 3.53
CA GLN A 132 13.35 -17.15 3.90
C GLN A 132 12.43 -17.55 2.73
N PHE A 133 12.92 -17.57 1.49
CA PHE A 133 12.11 -17.90 0.29
C PHE A 133 12.33 -19.32 -0.26
N LYS A 134 12.76 -20.29 0.57
CA LYS A 134 13.05 -21.65 0.08
C LYS A 134 11.80 -22.36 -0.46
N ASN A 135 10.65 -22.12 0.17
CA ASN A 135 9.33 -22.58 -0.27
C ASN A 135 8.31 -21.51 0.15
N ALA A 136 8.32 -20.40 -0.58
CA ALA A 136 7.47 -19.25 -0.34
C ALA A 136 6.35 -19.24 -1.36
N ASP A 137 5.11 -19.17 -0.91
CA ASP A 137 3.93 -18.97 -1.74
C ASP A 137 3.33 -17.61 -1.38
N ASN A 138 3.09 -16.77 -2.38
CA ASN A 138 2.54 -15.43 -2.24
C ASN A 138 3.23 -14.58 -1.15
N LYS A 139 4.57 -14.55 -1.16
CA LYS A 139 5.36 -13.69 -0.26
C LYS A 139 5.82 -12.44 -0.97
N TYR A 140 6.06 -11.38 -0.20
CA TYR A 140 6.46 -10.10 -0.74
C TYR A 140 7.96 -9.88 -0.55
N ILE A 141 8.62 -9.43 -1.61
CA ILE A 141 9.94 -8.82 -1.57
C ILE A 141 9.70 -7.32 -1.46
N GLY A 142 9.97 -6.73 -0.30
CA GLY A 142 10.00 -5.28 -0.14
C GLY A 142 11.34 -4.71 -0.62
N PHE A 143 11.33 -3.52 -1.21
CA PHE A 143 12.55 -2.83 -1.63
C PHE A 143 12.28 -1.34 -1.77
N ALA A 144 13.35 -0.57 -1.92
CA ALA A 144 13.27 0.82 -2.31
C ALA A 144 14.16 1.07 -3.52
N PHE A 145 13.72 1.92 -4.42
CA PHE A 145 14.44 2.29 -5.63
C PHE A 145 14.45 3.82 -5.80
N PRO A 146 15.54 4.38 -6.36
CA PRO A 146 15.62 5.82 -6.52
C PRO A 146 15.05 6.29 -7.86
N ILE A 147 14.35 7.43 -7.84
CA ILE A 147 14.05 8.20 -9.07
C ILE A 147 14.87 9.48 -9.00
N GLY A 148 15.85 9.61 -9.88
CA GLY A 148 16.87 10.66 -9.75
C GLY A 148 17.90 10.37 -8.64
N PRO A 149 18.62 11.38 -8.15
CA PRO A 149 19.82 11.15 -7.33
C PRO A 149 19.53 10.82 -5.85
N THR A 150 18.39 11.26 -5.32
CA THR A 150 18.12 11.20 -3.86
C THR A 150 16.71 10.74 -3.51
N ASP A 151 15.75 10.85 -4.42
CA ASP A 151 14.35 10.56 -4.10
C ASP A 151 14.17 9.05 -4.09
N LEU A 152 13.76 8.52 -2.94
CA LEU A 152 13.70 7.09 -2.67
C LEU A 152 12.25 6.68 -2.49
N TYR A 153 11.80 5.72 -3.29
CA TYR A 153 10.43 5.25 -3.33
C TYR A 153 10.39 3.80 -2.88
N TYR A 154 9.34 3.43 -2.14
CA TYR A 154 9.21 2.08 -1.59
C TYR A 154 8.22 1.26 -2.39
N ALA A 155 8.55 -0.01 -2.57
CA ALA A 155 7.81 -0.92 -3.40
C ALA A 155 7.80 -2.34 -2.83
N TRP A 156 6.84 -3.13 -3.28
CA TRP A 156 6.79 -4.57 -3.04
C TRP A 156 6.61 -5.32 -4.34
N VAL A 157 7.16 -6.54 -4.42
CA VAL A 157 6.85 -7.53 -5.48
C VAL A 157 6.36 -8.80 -4.82
N ARG A 158 5.19 -9.30 -5.23
CA ARG A 158 4.66 -10.58 -4.75
C ARG A 158 5.20 -11.72 -5.60
N VAL A 159 5.69 -12.75 -4.95
CA VAL A 159 6.36 -13.86 -5.61
C VAL A 159 6.00 -15.21 -4.99
N SER A 160 6.10 -16.25 -5.82
CA SER A 160 6.09 -17.64 -5.37
C SER A 160 7.35 -18.35 -5.82
N ILE A 161 8.07 -18.94 -4.87
CA ILE A 161 9.36 -19.59 -5.06
C ILE A 161 9.33 -20.97 -4.42
N ASN A 162 9.68 -21.99 -5.20
CA ASN A 162 10.06 -23.30 -4.69
C ASN A 162 11.49 -23.57 -5.12
N ASN A 163 12.43 -23.37 -4.20
CA ASN A 163 13.85 -23.51 -4.46
C ASN A 163 14.22 -24.95 -4.86
N ALA A 164 13.60 -25.97 -4.25
CA ALA A 164 13.87 -27.36 -4.59
C ALA A 164 13.41 -27.70 -6.02
N ALA A 165 12.24 -27.21 -6.43
CA ALA A 165 11.73 -27.35 -7.79
C ALA A 165 12.37 -26.38 -8.79
N GLY A 166 13.07 -25.34 -8.30
CA GLY A 166 13.68 -24.32 -9.14
C GLY A 166 12.68 -23.37 -9.77
N THR A 167 11.47 -23.23 -9.20
CA THR A 167 10.42 -22.36 -9.73
C THR A 167 10.49 -20.98 -9.07
N PHE A 168 10.23 -19.94 -9.86
CA PHE A 168 10.15 -18.56 -9.43
C PHE A 168 9.12 -17.84 -10.29
N ILE A 169 8.01 -17.42 -9.69
CA ILE A 169 6.93 -16.68 -10.34
C ILE A 169 6.83 -15.30 -9.67
N VAL A 170 6.73 -14.25 -10.48
CA VAL A 170 6.34 -12.90 -10.06
C VAL A 170 4.87 -12.73 -10.37
N HIS A 171 4.05 -12.49 -9.34
CA HIS A 171 2.61 -12.35 -9.50
C HIS A 171 2.24 -10.93 -9.90
N ASP A 172 2.75 -9.94 -9.18
CA ASP A 172 2.46 -8.51 -9.34
C ASP A 172 3.37 -7.66 -8.45
N TRP A 173 3.23 -6.34 -8.53
CA TRP A 173 3.97 -5.38 -7.71
C TRP A 173 3.20 -4.08 -7.52
N ALA A 174 3.56 -3.33 -6.49
CA ALA A 174 3.14 -1.95 -6.33
C ALA A 174 4.24 -1.08 -5.73
N TRP A 175 4.10 0.23 -5.86
CA TRP A 175 5.01 1.21 -5.27
C TRP A 175 4.29 2.49 -4.83
N GLU A 176 4.84 3.15 -3.83
CA GLU A 176 4.34 4.44 -3.32
C GLU A 176 4.98 5.58 -4.12
N ASN A 177 4.18 6.42 -4.79
CA ASN A 177 4.64 7.53 -5.63
C ASN A 177 4.91 8.83 -4.85
N GLU A 178 4.93 8.75 -3.52
CA GLU A 178 5.45 9.79 -2.67
C GLU A 178 6.84 9.42 -2.12
N THR A 179 7.84 10.25 -2.44
CA THR A 179 9.22 10.04 -1.98
C THR A 179 9.30 9.95 -0.47
N GLY A 180 9.99 8.93 0.04
CA GLY A 180 10.19 8.72 1.47
C GLY A 180 8.98 8.18 2.23
N VAL A 181 7.82 7.99 1.60
CA VAL A 181 6.61 7.48 2.26
C VAL A 181 6.64 5.95 2.29
N PRO A 182 6.52 5.31 3.47
CA PRO A 182 6.47 3.84 3.57
C PRO A 182 5.33 3.23 2.77
N ILE A 183 5.54 2.02 2.26
CA ILE A 183 4.48 1.20 1.68
C ILE A 183 4.24 -0.03 2.54
N VAL A 184 2.98 -0.46 2.64
CA VAL A 184 2.65 -1.75 3.26
C VAL A 184 2.70 -2.84 2.20
N ALA A 185 3.32 -3.98 2.51
CA ALA A 185 3.34 -5.11 1.59
C ALA A 185 1.90 -5.57 1.26
N GLY A 186 1.60 -5.69 -0.03
CA GLY A 186 0.27 -6.00 -0.54
C GLY A 186 -0.65 -4.79 -0.73
N ALA A 187 -0.25 -3.59 -0.27
CA ALA A 187 -1.00 -2.36 -0.48
C ALA A 187 -1.25 -2.09 -1.97
N GLY A 188 -2.51 -1.90 -2.33
CA GLY A 188 -2.94 -1.70 -3.73
C GLY A 188 -2.98 -2.99 -4.55
N GLY A 189 -2.74 -4.16 -3.95
CA GLY A 189 -2.82 -5.47 -4.60
C GLY A 189 -4.26 -5.95 -4.83
N LEU A 190 -4.40 -7.20 -5.28
CA LEU A 190 -5.69 -7.77 -5.67
C LEU A 190 -6.75 -7.64 -4.57
N GLY A 191 -7.75 -6.80 -4.82
CA GLY A 191 -8.89 -6.62 -3.93
C GLY A 191 -8.67 -5.70 -2.73
N ASP A 192 -7.46 -5.20 -2.47
CA ASP A 192 -7.19 -4.23 -1.39
C ASP A 192 -7.38 -2.81 -1.93
N PHE A 193 -8.65 -2.43 -2.10
CA PHE A 193 -9.05 -1.19 -2.73
C PHE A 193 -8.96 0.01 -1.79
N ASP A 194 -9.05 -0.20 -0.48
CA ASP A 194 -8.87 0.86 0.49
C ASP A 194 -7.40 1.03 0.94
N VAL A 195 -6.51 0.17 0.43
CA VAL A 195 -5.06 0.20 0.61
C VAL A 195 -4.68 0.01 2.08
N ASN A 196 -5.42 -0.82 2.81
CA ASN A 196 -5.16 -1.13 4.22
C ASN A 196 -4.43 -2.48 4.42
N ALA A 197 -4.07 -3.16 3.32
CA ALA A 197 -3.43 -4.48 3.25
C ALA A 197 -4.28 -5.65 3.80
N VAL A 198 -5.59 -5.46 3.92
CA VAL A 198 -6.58 -6.47 4.32
C VAL A 198 -7.71 -6.45 3.31
N VAL A 199 -7.90 -7.56 2.59
CA VAL A 199 -9.01 -7.68 1.65
C VAL A 199 -10.28 -8.12 2.38
N ASP A 200 -11.17 -7.17 2.65
CA ASP A 200 -12.41 -7.34 3.40
C ASP A 200 -13.62 -6.60 2.77
N GLY A 201 -14.69 -6.45 3.56
CA GLY A 201 -15.92 -5.83 3.09
C GLY A 201 -15.78 -4.33 2.81
N ASN A 202 -14.83 -3.66 3.46
CA ASN A 202 -14.56 -2.24 3.23
C ASN A 202 -13.97 -2.01 1.84
N ASP A 203 -13.12 -2.91 1.36
CA ASP A 203 -12.64 -2.87 -0.02
C ASP A 203 -13.78 -2.99 -1.01
N PHE A 204 -14.70 -3.92 -0.79
CA PHE A 204 -15.87 -4.07 -1.65
C PHE A 204 -16.70 -2.78 -1.70
N LEU A 205 -16.80 -2.04 -0.58
CA LEU A 205 -17.48 -0.75 -0.54
C LEU A 205 -16.67 0.36 -1.22
N VAL A 206 -15.33 0.30 -1.22
CA VAL A 206 -14.48 1.21 -2.00
C VAL A 206 -14.60 0.92 -3.49
N TRP A 207 -14.56 -0.35 -3.89
CA TRP A 207 -14.84 -0.81 -5.26
C TRP A 207 -16.21 -0.34 -5.74
N GLN A 208 -17.26 -0.62 -4.97
CA GLN A 208 -18.63 -0.30 -5.36
C GLN A 208 -18.84 1.22 -5.55
N ARG A 209 -18.20 2.05 -4.73
CA ARG A 209 -18.29 3.52 -4.83
C ARG A 209 -17.52 4.09 -6.02
N ASN A 210 -16.44 3.44 -6.42
CA ASN A 210 -15.55 3.90 -7.49
C ASN A 210 -15.68 3.05 -8.77
N TYR A 211 -16.72 2.20 -8.85
CA TYR A 211 -17.02 1.40 -10.02
C TYR A 211 -17.36 2.32 -11.20
N ALA A 212 -16.64 2.16 -12.31
CA ALA A 212 -16.82 3.01 -13.49
C ALA A 212 -18.26 2.93 -14.03
N ASP A 213 -18.84 4.11 -14.31
CA ASP A 213 -20.17 4.24 -14.92
C ASP A 213 -20.23 3.43 -16.24
N PRO A 214 -21.23 2.54 -16.41
CA PRO A 214 -21.44 1.80 -17.66
C PRO A 214 -21.68 2.68 -18.91
N ASN A 215 -21.80 4.01 -18.76
CA ASN A 215 -22.02 4.96 -19.85
C ASN A 215 -20.74 5.58 -20.47
N GLY A 216 -19.54 5.04 -20.22
CA GLY A 216 -18.42 5.19 -21.16
C GLY A 216 -17.44 6.33 -20.90
N VAL A 217 -16.98 6.50 -19.66
CA VAL A 217 -15.69 7.18 -19.41
C VAL A 217 -14.53 6.21 -19.72
N PRO A 218 -13.42 6.63 -20.36
CA PRO A 218 -12.34 5.72 -20.75
C PRO A 218 -11.68 5.02 -19.56
N PRO A 219 -11.18 3.78 -19.70
CA PRO A 219 -10.49 3.06 -18.62
C PRO A 219 -9.20 3.79 -18.26
N GLY A 220 -8.97 4.00 -16.96
CA GLY A 220 -7.78 4.66 -16.44
C GLY A 220 -7.97 5.49 -15.17
N THR A 221 -9.18 5.56 -14.59
CA THR A 221 -9.44 6.35 -13.36
C THR A 221 -10.46 5.72 -12.38
N GLY A 222 -10.80 4.43 -12.47
CA GLY A 222 -11.80 3.80 -11.58
C GLY A 222 -11.92 2.28 -11.77
N TYR A 223 -12.39 1.59 -10.73
CA TYR A 223 -12.46 0.11 -10.68
C TYR A 223 -13.55 -0.47 -11.60
N ASP A 224 -13.39 -1.71 -12.03
CA ASP A 224 -14.27 -2.40 -12.97
C ASP A 224 -14.66 -3.83 -12.55
N GLY A 225 -15.21 -4.62 -13.47
CA GLY A 225 -15.65 -5.98 -13.19
C GLY A 225 -14.52 -7.00 -12.98
N ALA A 226 -13.33 -6.75 -13.51
CA ALA A 226 -12.14 -7.57 -13.27
C ALA A 226 -11.62 -7.35 -11.85
N ASP A 227 -11.58 -6.10 -11.39
CA ASP A 227 -11.24 -5.78 -10.01
C ASP A 227 -12.15 -6.53 -9.01
N LEU A 228 -13.46 -6.62 -9.28
CA LEU A 228 -14.36 -7.40 -8.44
C LEU A 228 -14.00 -8.90 -8.39
N ALA A 229 -13.52 -9.47 -9.50
CA ALA A 229 -13.09 -10.87 -9.52
C ALA A 229 -11.82 -11.08 -8.69
N ASP A 230 -10.92 -10.10 -8.71
CA ASP A 230 -9.71 -10.08 -7.89
C ASP A 230 -10.05 -10.00 -6.40
N TRP A 231 -10.96 -9.10 -6.01
CA TRP A 231 -11.49 -9.04 -4.64
C TRP A 231 -12.13 -10.35 -4.21
N LYS A 232 -12.97 -10.98 -5.05
CA LYS A 232 -13.59 -12.27 -4.71
C LYS A 232 -12.56 -13.37 -4.46
N THR A 233 -11.44 -13.31 -5.18
CA THR A 233 -10.34 -14.29 -5.05
C THR A 233 -9.49 -14.01 -3.80
N ALA A 234 -9.33 -12.75 -3.43
CA ALA A 234 -8.49 -12.33 -2.31
C ALA A 234 -9.24 -12.14 -0.98
N PHE A 235 -10.59 -12.07 -1.00
CA PHE A 235 -11.42 -11.83 0.19
C PHE A 235 -11.16 -12.86 1.28
N GLY A 236 -10.78 -12.37 2.47
CA GLY A 236 -10.46 -13.21 3.63
C GLY A 236 -9.04 -13.79 3.64
N ASN A 237 -8.17 -13.45 2.70
CA ASN A 237 -6.74 -13.84 2.70
C ASN A 237 -5.84 -12.89 3.52
N GLY A 238 -6.39 -11.84 4.15
CA GLY A 238 -5.64 -10.92 5.01
C GLY A 238 -5.18 -11.57 6.32
N ALA A 239 -4.03 -11.12 6.84
CA ALA A 239 -3.59 -11.47 8.19
C ALA A 239 -4.72 -11.18 9.19
N PRO A 240 -4.95 -12.04 10.21
CA PRO A 240 -6.04 -11.83 11.16
C PRO A 240 -5.89 -10.45 11.78
N ALA A 241 -6.92 -9.61 11.62
CA ALA A 241 -6.96 -8.27 12.17
C ALA A 241 -6.55 -8.35 13.65
N VAL A 242 -5.36 -7.84 13.96
CA VAL A 242 -4.97 -7.61 15.35
C VAL A 242 -5.83 -6.44 15.77
N ALA A 243 -6.97 -6.74 16.38
CA ALA A 243 -7.79 -5.72 16.99
C ALA A 243 -6.88 -4.93 17.92
N ALA A 244 -6.60 -3.68 17.56
CA ALA A 244 -5.96 -2.75 18.47
C ALA A 244 -6.90 -2.62 19.66
N VAL A 245 -6.59 -3.32 20.75
CA VAL A 245 -7.21 -3.08 22.04
C VAL A 245 -6.65 -1.74 22.49
N ALA A 246 -7.21 -0.66 21.95
CA ALA A 246 -7.05 0.65 22.53
C ALA A 246 -7.54 0.50 23.97
N ALA A 247 -6.64 0.69 24.94
CA ALA A 247 -7.01 0.79 26.33
C ALA A 247 -8.06 1.89 26.42
N VAL A 248 -9.33 1.49 26.59
CA VAL A 248 -10.44 2.42 26.74
C VAL A 248 -10.10 3.29 27.95
N PRO A 249 -9.85 4.60 27.77
CA PRO A 249 -9.60 5.46 28.92
C PRO A 249 -10.92 5.51 29.68
N GLU A 250 -11.02 4.89 30.86
CA GLU A 250 -12.27 4.86 31.62
C GLU A 250 -12.68 6.29 32.01
N PRO A 251 -13.70 6.93 31.40
CA PRO A 251 -13.98 8.34 31.67
C PRO A 251 -14.84 8.55 32.93
N GLY A 252 -15.04 7.54 33.78
CA GLY A 252 -16.08 7.62 34.83
C GLY A 252 -15.81 6.90 36.14
N ALA A 253 -14.92 5.89 36.19
CA ALA A 253 -14.75 5.09 37.40
C ALA A 253 -14.17 5.91 38.57
N LEU A 254 -13.17 6.77 38.29
CA LEU A 254 -12.61 7.68 39.29
C LEU A 254 -13.59 8.79 39.69
N GLY A 255 -14.41 9.28 38.76
CA GLY A 255 -15.44 10.28 39.03
C GLY A 255 -16.54 9.76 39.96
N LEU A 256 -17.03 8.55 39.71
CA LEU A 256 -18.01 7.89 40.57
C LEU A 256 -17.45 7.52 41.95
N LEU A 257 -16.18 7.13 42.04
CA LEU A 257 -15.53 6.87 43.33
C LEU A 257 -15.41 8.15 44.18
N ALA A 258 -15.03 9.27 43.57
CA ALA A 258 -14.94 10.56 44.25
C ALA A 258 -16.31 11.09 44.69
N ALA A 259 -17.34 10.92 43.85
CA ALA A 259 -18.72 11.28 44.19
C ALA A 259 -19.31 10.37 45.29
N GLY A 260 -18.98 9.08 45.28
CA GLY A 260 -19.36 8.12 46.32
C GLY A 260 -18.73 8.44 47.67
N ALA A 261 -17.43 8.75 47.70
CA ALA A 261 -16.71 9.07 48.93
C ALA A 261 -17.24 10.34 49.62
N SER A 262 -17.60 11.36 48.83
CA SER A 262 -18.17 12.62 49.35
C SER A 262 -19.62 12.45 49.84
N GLY A 263 -20.42 11.59 49.20
CA GLY A 263 -21.76 11.23 49.69
C GLY A 263 -21.74 10.51 51.04
N VAL A 264 -20.80 9.59 51.26
CA VAL A 264 -20.66 8.84 52.52
C VAL A 264 -20.24 9.74 53.68
N GLU A 265 -19.34 10.70 53.44
CA GLU A 265 -18.90 11.66 54.45
C GLU A 265 -20.03 12.61 54.90
N LEU A 266 -20.87 13.08 53.96
CA LEU A 266 -22.05 13.90 54.29
C LEU A 266 -23.09 13.14 55.12
N LEU A 267 -23.28 11.84 54.83
CA LEU A 267 -24.19 10.99 55.60
C LEU A 267 -23.68 10.72 57.02
N ARG A 268 -22.36 10.61 57.22
CA ARG A 268 -21.75 10.46 58.56
C ARG A 268 -22.01 11.68 59.44
N ARG A 269 -21.83 12.90 58.91
CA ARG A 269 -22.03 14.15 59.68
C ARG A 269 -23.46 14.32 60.20
N ARG A 270 -24.46 13.91 59.41
CA ARG A 270 -25.88 13.98 59.81
C ARG A 270 -26.24 13.04 60.97
N ARG A 271 -25.53 11.91 61.12
CA ARG A 271 -25.79 10.98 62.24
C ARG A 271 -25.21 11.46 63.56
N THR A 272 -24.11 12.22 63.54
CA THR A 272 -23.46 12.73 64.75
C THR A 272 -24.28 13.86 65.39
N SER A 273 -24.89 14.76 64.61
CA SER A 273 -25.72 15.85 65.14
C SER A 273 -27.05 15.41 65.75
N ARG A 274 -27.49 14.16 65.53
CA ARG A 274 -28.76 13.64 66.06
C ARG A 274 -28.63 12.90 67.40
N ARG A 275 -27.42 12.86 67.96
CA ARG A 275 -27.09 12.13 69.19
C ARG A 275 -26.80 13.05 70.38
N THR A 276 -26.90 14.36 70.18
CA THR A 276 -26.81 15.41 71.20
C THR A 276 -28.12 16.19 71.23
N SER A 277 -29.18 15.56 71.74
CA SER A 277 -30.42 16.19 72.18
C SER A 277 -31.04 15.32 73.24
#